data_AF-A0A505J6X2-F1
#
_entry.id   AF-A0A505J6X2-F1
#
_cell.length_a   1.000
_cell.length_b   1.000
_cell.length_c   1.000
_cell.angle_alpha   90.00
_cell.angle_beta   90.00
_cell.angle_gamma   90.00
#
_symmetry.space_group_name_H-M   'P 1'
#
loop_
_entity.id
_entity.type
_entity.pdbx_description
1 polymer ?
#
loop_
_entity_poly.entity_id
_entity_poly.type
_entity_poly.pdbx_seq_one_letter_code
_entity_poly.pdbx_strand_id
1 'polypeptide(L)'
;MKTKSKLGRGIFATVCLAALFFLASCSRSGVDSAAANQVLTNSNSHQQYALYLFEDGKITVNKTLTFFTNPNQSPADIAEEQEEQLAQINEHLQAEFPKSKALTAADIGTMHTFEVTNAQVIIDQEKKEVRMTGNDFEKVFKMADNNDKRLSDDEQNEYEFSYDEK
;
A
#
# COMPACT_ATOMS: atom_id res chain seq x y z
N MET A 1 -17.74 27.29 70.01
CA MET A 1 -17.01 26.23 69.30
C MET A 1 -17.85 25.74 68.11
N LYS A 2 -17.43 26.08 66.88
CA LYS A 2 -17.62 25.36 65.59
C LYS A 2 -17.39 26.35 64.45
N THR A 3 -16.14 26.39 64.01
CA THR A 3 -15.71 26.90 62.70
C THR A 3 -16.32 26.03 61.59
N LYS A 4 -16.80 26.65 60.52
CA LYS A 4 -16.86 26.00 59.20
C LYS A 4 -16.46 26.99 58.10
N SER A 5 -15.51 26.52 57.32
CA SER A 5 -14.70 27.18 56.31
C SER A 5 -15.49 27.62 55.08
N LYS A 6 -15.15 28.81 54.56
CA LYS A 6 -15.34 29.15 53.14
C LYS A 6 -14.09 28.67 52.40
N LEU A 7 -14.23 27.69 51.51
CA LEU A 7 -13.16 27.27 50.60
C LEU A 7 -13.77 26.91 49.24
N GLY A 8 -13.20 27.48 48.17
CA GLY A 8 -13.35 26.97 46.81
C GLY A 8 -14.30 27.72 45.88
N ARG A 9 -14.03 29.00 45.58
CA ARG A 9 -14.46 29.60 44.30
C ARG A 9 -13.31 29.49 43.31
N GLY A 10 -13.56 28.84 42.18
CA GLY A 10 -12.90 29.18 40.91
C GLY A 10 -11.77 28.28 40.44
N ILE A 11 -12.06 27.02 40.09
CA ILE A 11 -11.32 26.29 39.03
C ILE A 11 -12.33 25.46 38.24
N PHE A 12 -13.18 26.10 37.44
CA PHE A 12 -14.09 25.43 36.50
C PHE A 12 -14.35 26.36 35.30
N ALA A 13 -13.30 26.74 34.59
CA ALA A 13 -13.42 27.51 33.35
C ALA A 13 -12.27 27.27 32.36
N THR A 14 -11.63 26.09 32.42
CA THR A 14 -10.45 25.79 31.57
C THR A 14 -10.50 24.37 30.99
N VAL A 15 -11.68 23.91 30.56
CA VAL A 15 -11.84 22.60 29.89
C VAL A 15 -12.61 22.69 28.57
N CYS A 16 -13.17 23.85 28.19
CA CYS A 16 -13.95 23.97 26.96
C CYS A 16 -13.19 24.57 25.75
N LEU A 17 -11.92 24.97 25.89
CA LEU A 17 -11.18 25.64 24.80
C LEU A 17 -10.17 24.73 24.06
N ALA A 18 -10.03 23.47 24.46
CA ALA A 18 -9.16 22.50 23.77
C ALA A 18 -9.90 21.63 22.73
N ALA A 19 -11.22 21.74 22.62
CA ALA A 19 -12.05 20.91 21.75
C ALA A 19 -12.34 21.52 20.36
N LEU A 20 -11.84 22.74 20.08
CA LEU A 20 -12.21 23.49 18.87
C LEU A 20 -11.17 23.47 17.74
N PHE A 21 -10.09 22.69 17.85
CA PHE A 21 -9.00 22.68 16.85
C PHE A 21 -8.85 21.40 16.01
N PHE A 22 -9.76 20.42 16.11
CA PHE A 22 -9.68 19.18 15.29
C PHE A 22 -10.68 19.09 14.13
N LEU A 23 -11.37 20.17 13.78
CA LEU A 23 -12.27 20.21 12.62
C LEU A 23 -11.76 21.17 11.54
N ALA A 24 -10.45 21.16 11.29
CA ALA A 24 -9.93 21.59 10.00
C ALA A 24 -10.37 20.56 8.96
N SER A 25 -11.56 20.80 8.45
CA SER A 25 -12.13 20.25 7.22
C SER A 25 -11.07 20.17 6.12
N CYS A 26 -10.43 19.00 5.97
CA CYS A 26 -10.02 18.56 4.65
C CYS A 26 -11.27 17.95 4.02
N SER A 27 -11.94 18.71 3.17
CA SER A 27 -12.78 18.13 2.14
C SER A 27 -11.90 17.19 1.33
N ARG A 28 -11.81 15.91 1.71
CA ARG A 28 -11.33 14.89 0.79
C ARG A 28 -12.40 14.83 -0.30
N SER A 29 -12.13 15.46 -1.45
CA SER A 29 -12.67 14.92 -2.68
C SER A 29 -12.31 13.45 -2.64
N GLY A 30 -13.34 12.60 -2.60
CA GLY A 30 -13.10 11.17 -2.59
C GLY A 30 -12.54 10.82 -3.96
N VAL A 31 -11.46 10.04 -3.99
CA VAL A 31 -11.08 9.32 -5.20
C VAL A 31 -12.22 8.33 -5.47
N ASP A 32 -12.82 8.39 -6.65
CA ASP A 32 -13.89 7.47 -7.08
C ASP A 32 -13.30 6.22 -7.72
N SER A 33 -12.31 6.43 -8.58
CA SER A 33 -11.58 5.37 -9.27
C SER A 33 -10.09 5.71 -9.25
N ALA A 34 -9.23 4.70 -9.21
CA ALA A 34 -7.80 4.88 -9.46
C ALA A 34 -7.16 3.61 -10.01
N ALA A 35 -6.08 3.79 -10.77
CA ALA A 35 -5.26 2.69 -11.24
C ALA A 35 -3.78 3.04 -11.10
N ALA A 36 -2.98 2.08 -10.63
CA ALA A 36 -1.52 2.11 -10.70
C ALA A 36 -1.07 0.91 -11.55
N ASN A 37 -0.67 1.18 -12.78
CA ASN A 37 -0.26 0.17 -13.75
C ASN A 37 1.27 0.15 -13.88
N GLN A 38 1.90 -1.00 -13.63
CA GLN A 38 3.36 -1.12 -13.72
C GLN A 38 3.81 -0.86 -15.17
N VAL A 39 4.77 0.04 -15.32
CA VAL A 39 5.38 0.41 -16.61
C VAL A 39 6.87 0.07 -16.68
N LEU A 40 7.52 -0.11 -15.53
CA LEU A 40 8.92 -0.54 -15.46
C LEU A 40 9.13 -1.53 -14.31
N THR A 41 9.82 -2.62 -14.60
CA THR A 41 10.24 -3.62 -13.62
C THR A 41 11.68 -3.34 -13.18
N ASN A 42 11.91 -3.31 -11.86
CA ASN A 42 13.26 -3.33 -11.32
C ASN A 42 13.92 -4.68 -11.62
N SER A 43 15.18 -4.67 -12.08
CA SER A 43 15.90 -5.91 -12.44
C SER A 43 16.09 -6.89 -11.27
N ASN A 44 15.96 -6.40 -10.04
CA ASN A 44 16.09 -7.18 -8.81
C ASN A 44 14.73 -7.48 -8.17
N SER A 45 13.61 -7.10 -8.79
CA SER A 45 12.27 -7.49 -8.34
C SER A 45 11.83 -8.77 -9.03
N HIS A 46 11.22 -9.67 -8.27
CA HIS A 46 10.54 -10.84 -8.81
C HIS A 46 9.19 -10.49 -9.47
N GLN A 47 8.73 -9.24 -9.37
CA GLN A 47 7.49 -8.77 -9.95
C GLN A 47 7.65 -8.40 -11.42
N GLN A 48 7.23 -9.30 -12.30
CA GLN A 48 7.24 -9.05 -13.74
C GLN A 48 6.16 -8.04 -14.15
N TYR A 49 5.00 -8.07 -13.51
CA TYR A 49 3.86 -7.20 -13.80
C TYR A 49 3.02 -6.99 -12.54
N ALA A 50 2.45 -5.79 -12.41
CA ALA A 50 1.41 -5.51 -11.44
C ALA A 50 0.43 -4.42 -11.94
N LEU A 51 -0.83 -4.58 -11.59
CA LEU A 51 -1.88 -3.58 -11.75
C LEU A 51 -2.72 -3.53 -10.49
N TYR A 52 -2.81 -2.35 -9.89
CA TYR A 52 -3.71 -2.05 -8.79
C TYR A 52 -4.86 -1.23 -9.34
N LEU A 53 -6.08 -1.70 -9.17
CA LEU A 53 -7.30 -1.03 -9.62
C LEU A 53 -8.24 -0.81 -8.45
N PHE A 54 -8.55 0.44 -8.14
CA PHE A 54 -9.53 0.86 -7.15
C PHE A 54 -10.82 1.30 -7.85
N GLU A 55 -11.94 0.69 -7.47
CA GLU A 55 -13.28 1.04 -7.93
C GLU A 55 -14.31 0.55 -6.90
N ASP A 56 -15.36 1.34 -6.64
CA ASP A 56 -16.48 0.96 -5.76
C ASP A 56 -16.07 0.46 -4.36
N GLY A 57 -15.01 1.04 -3.78
CA GLY A 57 -14.53 0.63 -2.45
C GLY A 57 -13.82 -0.73 -2.43
N LYS A 58 -13.43 -1.25 -3.59
CA LYS A 58 -12.63 -2.47 -3.75
C LYS A 58 -11.32 -2.14 -4.46
N ILE A 59 -10.22 -2.76 -4.03
CA ILE A 59 -8.98 -2.83 -4.81
C ILE A 59 -8.83 -4.24 -5.37
N THR A 60 -8.65 -4.33 -6.68
CA THR A 60 -8.23 -5.56 -7.38
C THR A 60 -6.77 -5.40 -7.73
N VAL A 61 -5.93 -6.33 -7.29
CA VAL A 61 -4.51 -6.36 -7.63
C VAL A 61 -4.23 -7.57 -8.51
N ASN A 62 -3.76 -7.34 -9.74
CA ASN A 62 -3.27 -8.39 -10.61
C ASN A 62 -1.74 -8.36 -10.59
N LYS A 63 -1.08 -9.50 -10.38
CA LYS A 63 0.38 -9.62 -10.40
C LYS A 63 0.85 -10.83 -11.19
N THR A 64 1.99 -10.69 -11.85
CA THR A 64 2.76 -11.83 -12.38
C THR A 64 4.15 -11.79 -11.79
N LEU A 65 4.60 -12.92 -11.26
CA LEU A 65 5.87 -13.10 -10.58
C LEU A 65 6.77 -14.00 -11.43
N THR A 66 8.08 -13.76 -11.40
CA THR A 66 9.08 -14.50 -12.17
C THR A 66 10.29 -14.87 -11.32
N PHE A 67 10.90 -16.00 -11.65
CA PHE A 67 12.26 -16.29 -11.21
C PHE A 67 13.27 -15.51 -12.04
N PHE A 68 14.39 -15.16 -11.42
CA PHE A 68 15.61 -14.82 -12.12
C PHE A 68 16.17 -16.09 -12.75
N THR A 69 16.62 -15.96 -13.99
CA THR A 69 17.22 -17.05 -14.74
C THR A 69 18.60 -16.61 -15.21
N ASN A 70 19.63 -17.38 -14.86
CA ASN A 70 20.95 -17.22 -15.45
C ASN A 70 21.14 -18.33 -16.51
N PRO A 71 21.26 -17.97 -17.79
CA PRO A 71 21.32 -18.95 -18.87
C PRO A 71 22.60 -19.79 -18.87
N ASN A 72 23.59 -19.47 -18.02
CA ASN A 72 24.86 -20.18 -17.94
C ASN A 72 24.95 -21.15 -16.74
N GLN A 73 23.90 -21.32 -15.94
CA GLN A 73 23.87 -22.21 -14.77
C GLN A 73 23.59 -23.67 -15.15
N SER A 74 24.06 -24.59 -14.30
CA SER A 74 23.71 -26.01 -14.45
C SER A 74 22.26 -26.26 -13.98
N PRO A 75 21.56 -27.29 -14.50
CA PRO A 75 20.17 -27.57 -14.10
C PRO A 75 19.95 -27.85 -12.61
N ALA A 76 20.94 -28.40 -11.91
CA ALA A 76 20.83 -28.69 -10.48
C ALA A 76 20.86 -27.39 -9.65
N ASP A 77 21.76 -26.47 -10.01
CA ASP A 77 21.89 -25.17 -9.33
C ASP A 77 20.63 -24.31 -9.57
N ILE A 78 20.00 -24.43 -10.73
CA ILE A 78 18.73 -23.74 -11.05
C ILE A 78 17.62 -24.17 -10.08
N ALA A 79 17.52 -25.46 -9.74
CA ALA A 79 16.45 -25.95 -8.89
C ALA A 79 16.59 -25.42 -7.45
N GLU A 80 17.81 -25.43 -6.90
CA GLU A 80 18.12 -24.90 -5.56
C GLU A 80 17.84 -23.39 -5.49
N GLU A 81 18.31 -22.61 -6.47
CA GLU A 81 18.05 -21.17 -6.51
C GLU A 81 16.56 -20.85 -6.66
N GLN A 82 15.80 -21.64 -7.40
CA GLN A 82 14.35 -21.45 -7.52
C GLN A 82 13.62 -21.70 -6.21
N GLU A 83 14.07 -22.63 -5.37
CA GLU A 83 13.51 -22.83 -4.03
C GLU A 83 13.75 -21.61 -3.13
N GLU A 84 14.95 -21.05 -3.15
CA GLU A 84 15.29 -19.84 -2.39
C GLU A 84 14.48 -18.62 -2.88
N GLN A 85 14.41 -18.42 -4.20
CA GLN A 85 13.64 -17.33 -4.80
C GLN A 85 12.14 -17.49 -4.50
N LEU A 86 11.60 -18.71 -4.50
CA LEU A 86 10.20 -18.97 -4.16
C LEU A 86 9.89 -18.61 -2.70
N ALA A 87 10.84 -18.85 -1.79
CA ALA A 87 10.69 -18.43 -0.40
C ALA A 87 10.64 -16.90 -0.28
N GLN A 88 11.52 -16.18 -0.96
CA GLN A 88 11.55 -14.71 -0.98
C GLN A 88 10.27 -14.13 -1.60
N ILE A 89 9.82 -14.68 -2.73
CA ILE A 89 8.56 -14.30 -3.37
C ILE A 89 7.39 -14.44 -2.40
N ASN A 90 7.30 -15.56 -1.70
CA ASN A 90 6.22 -15.81 -0.74
C ASN A 90 6.29 -14.89 0.47
N GLU A 91 7.49 -14.59 0.98
CA GLU A 91 7.69 -13.63 2.06
C GLU A 91 7.16 -12.24 1.67
N HIS A 92 7.57 -11.70 0.52
CA HIS A 92 7.11 -10.39 0.04
C HIS A 92 5.60 -10.40 -0.26
N LEU A 93 5.10 -11.45 -0.92
CA LEU A 93 3.68 -11.56 -1.25
C LEU A 93 2.80 -11.61 0.00
N GLN A 94 3.22 -12.33 1.03
CA GLN A 94 2.48 -12.42 2.29
C GLN A 94 2.65 -11.19 3.17
N ALA A 95 3.75 -10.45 3.05
CA ALA A 95 3.87 -9.13 3.68
C ALA A 95 2.84 -8.14 3.10
N GLU A 96 2.62 -8.16 1.78
CA GLU A 96 1.62 -7.31 1.12
C GLU A 96 0.19 -7.84 1.27
N PHE A 97 0.00 -9.17 1.19
CA PHE A 97 -1.28 -9.85 1.31
C PHE A 97 -1.21 -10.96 2.38
N PRO A 98 -1.37 -10.64 3.67
CA PRO A 98 -1.17 -11.58 4.79
C PRO A 98 -2.05 -12.83 4.77
N LYS A 99 -3.18 -12.78 4.05
CA LYS A 99 -4.12 -13.90 3.92
C LYS A 99 -3.93 -14.70 2.63
N SER A 100 -2.99 -14.31 1.77
CA SER A 100 -2.71 -15.03 0.53
C SER A 100 -2.13 -16.41 0.82
N LYS A 101 -2.50 -17.39 -0.01
CA LYS A 101 -1.90 -18.71 0.02
C LYS A 101 -0.47 -18.60 -0.52
N ALA A 102 0.48 -19.26 0.15
CA ALA A 102 1.83 -19.41 -0.39
C ALA A 102 1.79 -20.10 -1.76
N LEU A 103 2.51 -19.51 -2.71
CA LEU A 103 2.70 -19.99 -4.07
C LEU A 103 3.68 -21.17 -4.10
N THR A 104 3.52 -22.00 -5.12
CA THR A 104 4.43 -23.07 -5.50
C THR A 104 5.18 -22.69 -6.78
N ALA A 105 6.22 -23.43 -7.15
CA ALA A 105 6.94 -23.20 -8.39
C ALA A 105 6.03 -23.24 -9.64
N ALA A 106 4.96 -24.03 -9.62
CA ALA A 106 3.99 -24.13 -10.71
C ALA A 106 3.11 -22.88 -10.87
N ASP A 107 3.04 -22.03 -9.84
CA ASP A 107 2.25 -20.80 -9.85
C ASP A 107 3.06 -19.61 -10.45
N ILE A 108 4.37 -19.75 -10.57
CA ILE A 108 5.26 -18.70 -11.10
C ILE A 108 5.10 -18.57 -12.62
N GLY A 109 5.11 -17.33 -13.11
CA GLY A 109 4.81 -17.00 -14.51
C GLY A 109 3.31 -16.94 -14.84
N THR A 110 2.43 -17.27 -13.90
CA THR A 110 0.97 -17.09 -14.03
C THR A 110 0.50 -15.79 -13.40
N MET A 111 -0.67 -15.31 -13.81
CA MET A 111 -1.28 -14.11 -13.23
C MET A 111 -2.09 -14.47 -11.99
N HIS A 112 -1.83 -13.75 -10.90
CA HIS A 112 -2.51 -13.85 -9.61
C HIS A 112 -3.39 -12.64 -9.40
N THR A 113 -4.62 -12.86 -8.96
CA THR A 113 -5.57 -11.79 -8.63
C THR A 113 -5.89 -11.79 -7.15
N PHE A 114 -5.70 -10.64 -6.50
CA PHE A 114 -6.01 -10.40 -5.11
C PHE A 114 -7.12 -9.36 -5.00
N GLU A 115 -8.06 -9.56 -4.08
CA GLU A 115 -9.14 -8.62 -3.83
C GLU A 115 -9.05 -8.09 -2.40
N VAL A 116 -9.16 -6.76 -2.28
CA VAL A 116 -9.16 -6.03 -1.02
C VAL A 116 -10.46 -5.23 -0.93
N THR A 117 -11.26 -5.49 0.11
CA THR A 117 -12.54 -4.82 0.35
C THR A 117 -12.39 -3.68 1.36
N ASN A 118 -13.41 -2.82 1.46
CA ASN A 118 -13.40 -1.63 2.32
C ASN A 118 -12.20 -0.72 2.02
N ALA A 119 -11.86 -0.65 0.74
CA ALA A 119 -10.66 0.01 0.29
C ALA A 119 -10.90 1.51 0.05
N GLN A 120 -9.80 2.25 0.06
CA GLN A 120 -9.76 3.67 -0.25
C GLN A 120 -8.38 4.02 -0.82
N VAL A 121 -8.34 5.13 -1.57
CA VAL A 121 -7.09 5.71 -2.08
C VAL A 121 -6.91 7.10 -1.50
N ILE A 122 -5.72 7.36 -0.98
CA ILE A 122 -5.32 8.64 -0.41
C ILE A 122 -4.14 9.18 -1.21
N ILE A 123 -4.30 10.35 -1.81
CA ILE A 123 -3.27 11.06 -2.55
C ILE A 123 -2.76 12.20 -1.66
N ASP A 124 -1.50 12.12 -1.26
CA ASP A 124 -0.82 13.08 -0.38
C ASP A 124 0.27 13.81 -1.18
N GLN A 125 -0.13 14.93 -1.80
CA GLN A 125 0.73 15.72 -2.68
C GLN A 125 1.91 16.37 -1.96
N GLU A 126 1.75 16.69 -0.66
CA GLU A 126 2.82 17.27 0.16
C GLU A 126 3.90 16.24 0.47
N LYS A 127 3.50 15.02 0.83
CA LYS A 127 4.44 13.92 1.08
C LYS A 127 4.89 13.19 -0.18
N LYS A 128 4.32 13.53 -1.34
CA LYS A 128 4.55 12.85 -2.62
C LYS A 128 4.26 11.35 -2.50
N GLU A 129 3.09 11.01 -1.96
CA GLU A 129 2.67 9.64 -1.70
C GLU A 129 1.27 9.35 -2.21
N VAL A 130 1.07 8.15 -2.75
CA VAL A 130 -0.26 7.56 -2.94
C VAL A 130 -0.36 6.34 -2.04
N ARG A 131 -1.37 6.31 -1.16
CA ARG A 131 -1.64 5.15 -0.30
C ARG A 131 -2.94 4.48 -0.72
N MET A 132 -2.85 3.20 -1.01
CA MET A 132 -3.96 2.31 -1.27
C MET A 132 -4.14 1.45 -0.02
N THR A 133 -5.29 1.56 0.65
CA THR A 133 -5.53 0.89 1.94
C THR A 133 -6.86 0.15 1.91
N GLY A 134 -6.98 -0.94 2.65
CA GLY A 134 -8.23 -1.67 2.87
C GLY A 134 -8.09 -2.71 3.98
N ASN A 135 -8.99 -3.70 4.03
CA ASN A 135 -8.93 -4.74 5.06
C ASN A 135 -7.59 -5.52 4.99
N ASP A 136 -6.77 -5.40 6.05
CA ASP A 136 -5.46 -6.07 6.19
C ASP A 136 -4.50 -5.81 5.02
N PHE A 137 -4.63 -4.66 4.35
CA PHE A 137 -3.82 -4.28 3.19
C PHE A 137 -3.44 -2.80 3.24
N GLU A 138 -2.16 -2.53 3.02
CA GLU A 138 -1.62 -1.19 2.76
C GLU A 138 -0.53 -1.29 1.70
N LYS A 139 -0.69 -0.55 0.59
CA LYS A 139 0.37 -0.31 -0.38
C LYS A 139 0.63 1.19 -0.46
N VAL A 140 1.88 1.56 -0.29
CA VAL A 140 2.34 2.94 -0.39
C VAL A 140 3.22 3.07 -1.62
N PHE A 141 2.89 4.03 -2.46
CA PHE A 141 3.70 4.44 -3.59
C PHE A 141 4.29 5.83 -3.34
N LYS A 142 5.50 6.06 -3.84
CA LYS A 142 6.14 7.37 -3.89
C LYS A 142 5.91 7.99 -5.26
N MET A 143 5.52 9.26 -5.31
CA MET A 143 5.45 10.02 -6.56
C MET A 143 6.85 10.47 -6.97
N ALA A 144 7.10 10.52 -8.28
CA ALA A 144 8.28 11.18 -8.81
C ALA A 144 8.21 12.71 -8.58
N ASP A 145 9.37 13.34 -8.34
CA ASP A 145 9.46 14.77 -8.02
C ASP A 145 8.84 15.68 -9.10
N ASN A 146 8.96 15.28 -10.37
CA ASN A 146 8.55 16.06 -11.53
C ASN A 146 7.30 15.51 -12.24
N ASN A 147 6.70 14.43 -11.74
CA ASN A 147 5.54 13.80 -12.36
C ASN A 147 4.71 13.06 -11.29
N ASP A 148 3.59 13.65 -10.90
CA ASP A 148 2.64 13.10 -9.93
C ASP A 148 1.86 11.87 -10.43
N LYS A 149 1.94 11.60 -11.74
CA LYS A 149 1.40 10.38 -12.37
C LYS A 149 2.42 9.26 -12.49
N ARG A 150 3.68 9.48 -12.11
CA ARG A 150 4.69 8.42 -12.05
C ARG A 150 4.91 8.04 -10.60
N LEU A 151 4.63 6.79 -10.30
CA LEU A 151 4.77 6.21 -8.98
C LEU A 151 5.92 5.21 -8.94
N SER A 152 6.51 5.01 -7.78
CA SER A 152 7.39 3.89 -7.49
C SER A 152 7.00 3.19 -6.20
N ASP A 153 7.22 1.88 -6.14
CA ASP A 153 7.06 1.11 -4.90
C ASP A 153 8.39 0.90 -4.17
N ASP A 154 8.33 0.12 -3.10
CA ASP A 154 9.46 -0.26 -2.24
C ASP A 154 10.51 -1.12 -2.96
N GLU A 155 10.11 -1.90 -3.95
CA GLU A 155 11.00 -2.64 -4.84
C GLU A 155 11.52 -1.79 -6.02
N GLN A 156 11.17 -0.50 -6.05
CA GLN A 156 11.51 0.47 -7.10
C GLN A 156 10.97 0.09 -8.49
N ASN A 157 9.91 -0.73 -8.53
CA ASN A 157 9.10 -0.85 -9.75
C ASN A 157 8.39 0.47 -9.98
N GLU A 158 8.20 0.86 -11.24
CA GLU A 158 7.53 2.11 -11.58
C GLU A 158 6.16 1.86 -12.18
N TYR A 159 5.25 2.78 -11.90
CA TYR A 159 3.85 2.69 -12.29
C TYR A 159 3.39 4.01 -12.90
N GLU A 160 2.52 3.91 -13.89
CA GLU A 160 1.67 5.01 -14.33
C GLU A 160 0.40 5.05 -13.45
N PHE A 161 0.08 6.24 -12.95
CA PHE A 161 -1.03 6.48 -12.05
C PHE A 161 -2.09 7.37 -12.69
N SER A 162 -3.34 6.92 -12.59
CA SER A 162 -4.53 7.65 -13.02
C SER A 162 -5.60 7.55 -11.96
N TYR A 163 -6.40 8.59 -11.79
CA TYR A 163 -7.52 8.60 -10.85
C TYR A 163 -8.58 9.62 -11.26
N ASP A 164 -9.82 9.36 -10.83
CA ASP A 164 -10.95 10.29 -10.94
C ASP A 164 -11.38 10.74 -9.54
N GLU A 165 -11.74 12.01 -9.39
CA GLU A 165 -12.31 12.58 -8.16
C GLU A 165 -13.82 12.79 -8.29
N LYS A 166 -14.52 12.72 -7.15
CA LYS A 166 -15.94 13.07 -7.00
C LYS A 166 -16.27 14.52 -7.38
#